data_AF-A0A376FIL4-F1
#
_entry.id   AF-A0A376FIL4-F1
#
_cell.length_a   1.000
_cell.length_b   1.000
_cell.length_c   1.000
_cell.angle_alpha   90.00
_cell.angle_beta   90.00
_cell.angle_gamma   90.00
#
_symmetry.space_group_name_H-M   'P 1'
#
loop_
_entity.id
_entity.type
_entity.pdbx_description
1 polymer ?
#
loop_
_entity_poly.entity_id
_entity_poly.type
_entity_poly.pdbx_seq_one_letter_code
_entity_poly.pdbx_strand_id
1 'polypeptide(L)'
;MVAKFGGTSVADYDAMNRSADVVLADPNTRLVVLSASAGVTNLLVSLSEGLEATERFVKLDALRKIQFDILERLQNPNVIREEVERLLENITTLAEAASLATSTALTDELVSHGELMSTLLFVEIMRERNVQAQWFDVRKVMRTSDRFGRAEPDVEALAELTNQQLAPRLADGIVITQGFIGSEAKGRTHHAWSRRQRLHRRAAGRGPACNARGYLDGRSGHLHHRPARRFCG
;
A
#
# COMPACT_ATOMS: atom_id res chain seq x y z
N MET A 1 -14.05 2.65 -12.19
CA MET A 1 -12.77 3.38 -12.35
C MET A 1 -11.84 3.07 -11.17
N VAL A 2 -10.52 3.07 -11.40
CA VAL A 2 -9.47 2.92 -10.37
C VAL A 2 -8.78 4.27 -10.09
N ALA A 3 -8.79 4.71 -8.83
CA ALA A 3 -8.01 5.84 -8.34
C ALA A 3 -6.74 5.35 -7.63
N LYS A 4 -5.63 6.10 -7.75
CA LYS A 4 -4.39 5.80 -7.03
C LYS A 4 -3.80 7.06 -6.40
N PHE A 5 -3.40 6.97 -5.15
CA PHE A 5 -2.74 8.05 -4.41
C PHE A 5 -1.35 7.63 -3.93
N GLY A 6 -0.39 8.56 -4.07
CA GLY A 6 0.98 8.40 -3.58
C GLY A 6 1.13 8.90 -2.15
N GLY A 7 2.29 8.67 -1.53
CA GLY A 7 2.50 8.96 -0.11
C GLY A 7 2.25 10.41 0.32
N THR A 8 2.48 11.41 -0.54
CA THR A 8 2.17 12.82 -0.24
C THR A 8 0.67 13.10 -0.19
N SER A 9 -0.12 12.35 -0.96
CA SER A 9 -1.58 12.46 -0.98
C SER A 9 -2.22 11.79 0.23
N VAL A 10 -1.48 10.98 0.98
CA VAL A 10 -1.93 10.30 2.21
C VAL A 10 -0.95 10.54 3.36
N ALA A 11 -0.28 11.69 3.37
CA ALA A 11 0.78 12.01 4.33
C ALA A 11 0.24 12.21 5.75
N ASP A 12 -0.93 12.82 5.86
CA ASP A 12 -1.58 13.22 7.10
C ASP A 12 -3.12 13.20 6.92
N TYR A 13 -3.85 13.49 7.99
CA TYR A 13 -5.32 13.51 8.00
C TYR A 13 -5.91 14.46 6.93
N ASP A 14 -5.33 15.65 6.76
CA ASP A 14 -5.85 16.64 5.81
C ASP A 14 -5.57 16.22 4.36
N ALA A 15 -4.40 15.64 4.09
CA ALA A 15 -4.04 15.08 2.80
C ALA A 15 -4.96 13.92 2.42
N MET A 16 -5.23 13.02 3.36
CA MET A 16 -6.19 11.93 3.16
C MET A 16 -7.60 12.47 2.88
N ASN A 17 -8.05 13.50 3.60
CA ASN A 17 -9.33 14.15 3.32
C ASN A 17 -9.39 14.76 1.91
N ARG A 18 -8.35 15.48 1.48
CA ARG A 18 -8.27 16.00 0.09
C ARG A 18 -8.31 14.87 -0.95
N SER A 19 -7.67 13.74 -0.67
CA SER A 19 -7.72 12.56 -1.55
C SER A 19 -9.10 11.92 -1.57
N ALA A 20 -9.80 11.88 -0.43
CA ALA A 20 -11.18 11.44 -0.36
C ALA A 20 -12.12 12.36 -1.18
N ASP A 21 -11.91 13.69 -1.15
CA ASP A 21 -12.67 14.62 -2.00
C ASP A 21 -12.52 14.27 -3.49
N VAL A 22 -11.30 13.96 -3.94
CA VAL A 22 -11.03 13.53 -5.33
C VAL A 22 -11.73 12.22 -5.67
N VAL A 23 -11.75 11.24 -4.74
CA VAL A 23 -12.46 9.96 -4.94
C VAL A 23 -13.96 10.20 -5.12
N LEU A 24 -14.55 11.05 -4.26
CA LEU A 24 -15.99 11.30 -4.22
C LEU A 24 -16.47 12.22 -5.35
N ALA A 25 -15.57 13.00 -5.95
CA ALA A 25 -15.88 13.81 -7.13
C ALA A 25 -16.23 12.99 -8.38
N ASP A 26 -15.79 11.73 -8.47
CA ASP A 26 -16.20 10.82 -9.55
C ASP A 26 -17.00 9.62 -8.99
N PRO A 27 -18.32 9.57 -9.24
CA PRO A 27 -19.18 8.49 -8.74
C PRO A 27 -18.86 7.11 -9.36
N ASN A 28 -18.04 7.05 -10.41
CA ASN A 28 -17.59 5.80 -11.02
C ASN A 28 -16.34 5.21 -10.35
N THR A 29 -15.73 5.93 -9.40
CA THR A 29 -14.64 5.37 -8.60
C THR A 29 -15.18 4.25 -7.73
N ARG A 30 -14.64 3.04 -7.92
CA ARG A 30 -15.00 1.85 -7.13
C ARG A 30 -13.79 1.21 -6.45
N LEU A 31 -12.59 1.48 -6.95
CA LEU A 31 -11.35 0.96 -6.37
C LEU A 31 -10.37 2.09 -6.12
N VAL A 32 -9.85 2.16 -4.90
CA VAL A 32 -8.83 3.12 -4.46
C VAL A 32 -7.59 2.36 -4.02
N VAL A 33 -6.45 2.70 -4.62
CA VAL A 33 -5.15 2.06 -4.34
C VAL A 33 -4.24 3.08 -3.68
N LEU A 34 -3.74 2.78 -2.47
CA LEU A 34 -2.91 3.70 -1.71
C LEU A 34 -1.48 3.19 -1.55
N SER A 35 -0.55 4.14 -1.44
CA SER A 35 0.81 3.89 -0.97
C SER A 35 0.89 4.21 0.52
N ALA A 36 1.98 3.83 1.20
CA ALA A 36 2.22 4.28 2.57
C ALA A 36 2.32 5.81 2.66
N SER A 37 1.97 6.38 3.82
CA SER A 37 2.10 7.81 4.11
C SER A 37 3.54 8.30 3.89
N ALA A 38 3.68 9.57 3.52
CA ALA A 38 5.00 10.16 3.25
C ALA A 38 5.98 9.91 4.40
N GLY A 39 7.21 9.47 4.05
CA GLY A 39 8.26 9.16 5.03
C GLY A 39 8.18 7.75 5.64
N VAL A 40 7.00 7.14 5.75
CA VAL A 40 6.80 5.83 6.40
C VAL A 40 7.64 4.71 5.78
N THR A 41 7.62 4.58 4.44
CA THR A 41 8.43 3.57 3.74
C THR A 41 9.92 3.71 4.04
N ASN A 42 10.45 4.94 4.15
CA ASN A 42 11.88 5.14 4.44
C ASN A 42 12.22 4.75 5.88
N LEU A 43 11.32 5.03 6.83
CA LEU A 43 11.48 4.58 8.23
C LEU A 43 11.50 3.05 8.31
N LEU A 44 10.56 2.39 7.65
CA LEU A 44 10.46 0.92 7.64
C LEU A 44 11.65 0.25 6.94
N VAL A 45 12.14 0.81 5.83
CA VAL A 45 13.38 0.35 5.19
C VAL A 45 14.55 0.47 6.16
N SER A 46 14.71 1.62 6.83
CA SER A 46 15.80 1.82 7.80
C SER A 46 15.71 0.81 8.95
N LEU A 47 14.51 0.57 9.49
CA LEU A 47 14.29 -0.44 10.54
C LEU A 47 14.69 -1.85 10.08
N SER A 48 14.47 -2.18 8.80
CA SER A 48 14.83 -3.49 8.24
C SER A 48 16.33 -3.71 8.03
N GLU A 49 17.15 -2.66 8.12
CA GLU A 49 18.60 -2.73 7.98
C GLU A 49 19.30 -3.18 9.27
N GLY A 50 18.56 -3.38 10.36
CA GLY A 50 19.09 -3.91 11.62
C GLY A 50 19.74 -2.83 12.49
N LEU A 51 18.96 -1.83 12.89
CA LEU A 51 19.44 -0.69 13.69
C LEU A 51 19.70 -1.06 15.16
N GLU A 52 20.69 -0.39 15.75
CA GLU A 52 20.96 -0.39 17.19
C GLU A 52 19.76 0.11 18.00
N ALA A 53 19.65 -0.31 19.26
CA ALA A 53 18.44 -0.12 20.08
C ALA A 53 17.97 1.36 20.16
N THR A 54 18.88 2.31 20.36
CA THR A 54 18.53 3.74 20.46
C THR A 54 18.02 4.29 19.13
N GLU A 55 18.68 3.99 18.02
CA GLU A 55 18.23 4.47 16.71
C GLU A 55 16.92 3.80 16.30
N ARG A 56 16.79 2.49 16.55
CA ARG A 56 15.56 1.73 16.33
C ARG A 56 14.38 2.36 17.07
N PHE A 57 14.56 2.71 18.35
CA PHE A 57 13.52 3.38 19.14
C PHE A 57 13.10 4.73 18.51
N VAL A 58 14.05 5.57 18.11
CA VAL A 58 13.76 6.86 17.46
C VAL A 58 12.94 6.69 16.18
N LYS A 59 13.25 5.68 15.35
CA LYS A 59 12.50 5.41 14.11
C LYS A 59 11.11 4.84 14.39
N LEU A 60 10.97 3.96 15.38
CA LEU A 60 9.67 3.42 15.80
C LEU A 60 8.76 4.52 16.38
N ASP A 61 9.30 5.41 17.18
CA ASP A 61 8.56 6.55 17.75
C ASP A 61 8.12 7.52 16.66
N ALA A 62 9.00 7.86 15.72
CA ALA A 62 8.65 8.68 14.56
C ALA A 62 7.55 8.03 13.70
N LEU A 63 7.61 6.71 13.49
CA LEU A 63 6.57 5.97 12.77
C LEU A 63 5.23 6.03 13.51
N ARG A 64 5.23 5.73 14.82
CA ARG A 64 4.04 5.79 15.68
C ARG A 64 3.43 7.18 15.62
N LYS A 65 4.23 8.23 15.75
CA LYS A 65 3.77 9.62 15.67
C LYS A 65 3.02 9.90 14.37
N ILE A 66 3.56 9.52 13.21
CA ILE A 66 2.87 9.72 11.92
C ILE A 66 1.48 9.05 11.91
N GLN A 67 1.37 7.83 12.43
CA GLN A 67 0.09 7.12 12.46
C GLN A 67 -0.90 7.76 13.45
N PHE A 68 -0.42 8.13 14.64
CA PHE A 68 -1.26 8.70 15.69
C PHE A 68 -1.72 10.13 15.36
N ASP A 69 -0.89 10.93 14.66
CA ASP A 69 -1.29 12.26 14.17
C ASP A 69 -2.49 12.19 13.20
N ILE A 70 -2.70 11.04 12.54
CA ILE A 70 -3.89 10.77 11.71
C ILE A 70 -5.01 10.19 12.56
N LEU A 71 -4.70 9.14 13.34
CA LEU A 71 -5.67 8.41 14.17
C LEU A 71 -6.41 9.35 15.12
N GLU A 72 -5.71 10.22 15.84
CA GLU A 72 -6.28 11.11 16.86
C GLU A 72 -7.18 12.21 16.29
N ARG A 73 -7.13 12.43 14.97
CA ARG A 73 -7.99 13.36 14.26
C ARG A 73 -9.26 12.72 13.70
N LEU A 74 -9.38 11.39 13.77
CA LEU A 74 -10.61 10.69 13.44
C LEU A 74 -11.74 11.07 14.42
N GLN A 75 -12.99 11.08 13.94
CA GLN A 75 -14.18 11.28 14.77
C GLN A 75 -14.37 10.16 15.79
N ASN A 76 -14.02 8.92 15.42
CA ASN A 76 -14.09 7.75 16.31
C ASN A 76 -12.79 6.94 16.25
N PRO A 77 -11.69 7.40 16.87
CA PRO A 77 -10.38 6.77 16.77
C PRO A 77 -10.35 5.34 17.34
N ASN A 78 -11.20 5.06 18.33
CA ASN A 78 -11.20 3.78 19.03
C ASN A 78 -11.61 2.60 18.15
N VAL A 79 -12.31 2.85 17.03
CA VAL A 79 -12.75 1.79 16.10
C VAL A 79 -11.58 1.08 15.41
N ILE A 80 -10.43 1.77 15.26
CA ILE A 80 -9.26 1.26 14.53
C ILE A 80 -7.97 1.31 15.35
N ARG A 81 -8.00 1.94 16.52
CA ARG A 81 -6.84 2.09 17.42
C ARG A 81 -6.13 0.76 17.69
N GLU A 82 -6.86 -0.24 18.13
CA GLU A 82 -6.30 -1.56 18.48
C GLU A 82 -5.57 -2.19 17.29
N GLU A 83 -6.13 -2.07 16.09
CA GLU A 83 -5.51 -2.63 14.88
C GLU A 83 -4.24 -1.86 14.48
N VAL A 84 -4.23 -0.54 14.61
CA VAL A 84 -3.02 0.28 14.38
C VAL A 84 -1.94 -0.05 15.40
N GLU A 85 -2.30 -0.17 16.68
CA GLU A 85 -1.37 -0.54 17.75
C GLU A 85 -0.78 -1.94 17.52
N ARG A 86 -1.62 -2.92 17.17
CA ARG A 86 -1.20 -4.28 16.81
C ARG A 86 -0.20 -4.29 15.64
N LEU A 87 -0.42 -3.47 14.61
CA LEU A 87 0.52 -3.35 13.49
C LEU A 87 1.85 -2.71 13.93
N LEU A 88 1.82 -1.70 14.80
CA LEU A 88 3.03 -1.08 15.35
C LEU A 88 3.83 -2.03 16.26
N GLU A 89 3.15 -2.86 17.04
CA GLU A 89 3.76 -3.92 17.86
C GLU A 89 4.44 -4.98 16.99
N ASN A 90 3.77 -5.42 15.91
CA ASN A 90 4.36 -6.32 14.93
C ASN A 90 5.61 -5.71 14.28
N ILE A 91 5.56 -4.43 13.88
CA ILE A 91 6.72 -3.72 13.33
C ILE A 91 7.86 -3.68 14.35
N THR A 92 7.57 -3.46 15.63
CA THR A 92 8.56 -3.46 16.71
C THR A 92 9.26 -4.82 16.81
N THR A 93 8.48 -5.90 16.86
CA THR A 93 8.99 -7.28 16.89
C THR A 93 9.85 -7.59 15.66
N LEU A 94 9.41 -7.20 14.47
CA LEU A 94 10.15 -7.44 13.22
C LEU A 94 11.43 -6.60 13.15
N ALA A 95 11.43 -5.37 13.66
CA ALA A 95 12.62 -4.53 13.73
C ALA A 95 13.66 -5.06 14.72
N GLU A 96 13.21 -5.66 15.83
CA GLU A 96 14.10 -6.38 16.75
C GLU A 96 14.70 -7.62 16.09
N ALA A 97 13.88 -8.42 15.40
CA ALA A 97 14.39 -9.55 14.62
C ALA A 97 15.40 -9.11 13.54
N ALA A 98 15.16 -7.97 12.88
CA ALA A 98 16.08 -7.40 11.89
C ALA A 98 17.44 -7.02 12.49
N SER A 99 17.47 -6.60 13.76
CA SER A 99 18.73 -6.29 14.46
C SER A 99 19.58 -7.53 14.75
N LEU A 100 18.99 -8.73 14.71
CA LEU A 100 19.69 -10.00 14.84
C LEU A 100 20.06 -10.60 13.49
N ALA A 101 19.11 -10.56 12.53
CA ALA A 101 19.31 -11.09 11.19
C ALA A 101 18.40 -10.37 10.17
N THR A 102 19.02 -9.75 9.18
CA THR A 102 18.30 -9.12 8.05
C THR A 102 18.04 -10.13 6.94
N SER A 103 16.89 -10.02 6.27
CA SER A 103 16.64 -10.73 5.01
C SER A 103 15.73 -9.90 4.11
N THR A 104 15.75 -10.17 2.80
CA THR A 104 14.85 -9.49 1.85
C THR A 104 13.38 -9.76 2.16
N ALA A 105 13.05 -10.97 2.63
CA ALA A 105 11.69 -11.30 3.04
C ALA A 105 11.26 -10.50 4.28
N LEU A 106 12.17 -10.30 5.25
CA LEU A 106 11.90 -9.49 6.43
C LEU A 106 11.71 -8.01 6.06
N THR A 107 12.54 -7.47 5.16
CA THR A 107 12.36 -6.12 4.62
C THR A 107 11.01 -5.96 3.93
N ASP A 108 10.62 -6.91 3.09
CA ASP A 108 9.35 -6.87 2.36
C ASP A 108 8.16 -6.89 3.33
N GLU A 109 8.20 -7.72 4.37
CA GLU A 109 7.18 -7.78 5.42
C GLU A 109 7.11 -6.45 6.20
N LEU A 110 8.25 -5.93 6.69
CA LEU A 110 8.32 -4.66 7.41
C LEU A 110 7.74 -3.51 6.58
N VAL A 111 8.19 -3.35 5.34
CA VAL A 111 7.78 -2.24 4.48
C VAL A 111 6.30 -2.33 4.11
N SER A 112 5.73 -3.53 4.00
CA SER A 112 4.31 -3.72 3.70
C SER A 112 3.37 -3.09 4.72
N HIS A 113 3.78 -3.01 6.00
CA HIS A 113 2.98 -2.45 7.07
C HIS A 113 2.61 -0.99 6.84
N GLY A 114 3.45 -0.22 6.14
CA GLY A 114 3.15 1.17 5.82
C GLY A 114 1.89 1.32 4.97
N GLU A 115 1.68 0.43 4.00
CA GLU A 115 0.47 0.44 3.16
C GLU A 115 -0.74 -0.11 3.89
N LEU A 116 -0.56 -1.14 4.72
CA LEU A 116 -1.62 -1.67 5.56
C LEU A 116 -2.20 -0.57 6.46
N MET A 117 -1.35 0.15 7.20
CA MET A 117 -1.81 1.24 8.08
C MET A 117 -2.49 2.37 7.31
N SER A 118 -1.87 2.88 6.23
CA SER A 118 -2.47 3.98 5.46
C SER A 118 -3.83 3.64 4.86
N THR A 119 -4.04 2.38 4.43
CA THR A 119 -5.32 1.94 3.86
C THR A 119 -6.38 1.71 4.92
N LEU A 120 -6.02 1.23 6.11
CA LEU A 120 -6.95 1.12 7.24
C LEU A 120 -7.44 2.50 7.69
N LEU A 121 -6.51 3.44 7.90
CA LEU A 121 -6.85 4.81 8.29
C LEU A 121 -7.73 5.52 7.24
N PHE A 122 -7.43 5.33 5.95
CA PHE A 122 -8.23 5.94 4.88
C PHE A 122 -9.66 5.38 4.80
N VAL A 123 -9.87 4.10 5.14
CA VAL A 123 -11.21 3.51 5.23
C VAL A 123 -12.04 4.23 6.28
N GLU A 124 -11.46 4.51 7.45
CA GLU A 124 -12.17 5.22 8.51
C GLU A 124 -12.49 6.67 8.12
N ILE A 125 -11.58 7.37 7.42
CA ILE A 125 -11.86 8.72 6.88
C ILE A 125 -13.05 8.70 5.90
N MET A 126 -13.18 7.66 5.06
CA MET A 126 -14.35 7.53 4.20
C MET A 126 -15.63 7.26 4.99
N ARG A 127 -15.55 6.45 6.06
CA ARG A 127 -16.69 6.11 6.92
C ARG A 127 -17.20 7.30 7.73
N GLU A 128 -16.32 8.17 8.22
CA GLU A 128 -16.68 9.45 8.88
C GLU A 128 -17.53 10.35 7.97
N ARG A 129 -17.33 10.23 6.66
CA ARG A 129 -18.07 10.94 5.62
C ARG A 129 -19.35 10.22 5.20
N ASN A 130 -19.77 9.20 5.95
CA ASN A 130 -20.90 8.32 5.66
C ASN A 130 -20.78 7.61 4.30
N VAL A 131 -19.56 7.33 3.85
CA VAL A 131 -19.31 6.59 2.61
C VAL A 131 -19.11 5.12 2.93
N GLN A 132 -19.86 4.26 2.26
CA GLN A 132 -19.67 2.81 2.34
C GLN A 132 -18.35 2.42 1.67
N ALA A 133 -17.32 2.25 2.50
CA ALA A 133 -15.99 1.86 2.09
C ALA A 133 -15.55 0.57 2.80
N GLN A 134 -14.93 -0.32 2.02
CA GLN A 134 -14.46 -1.63 2.47
C GLN A 134 -12.94 -1.71 2.33
N TRP A 135 -12.28 -2.20 3.37
CA TRP A 135 -10.87 -2.53 3.30
C TRP A 135 -10.67 -3.88 2.60
N PHE A 136 -9.70 -3.97 1.70
CA PHE A 136 -9.32 -5.21 1.03
C PHE A 136 -7.81 -5.40 1.04
N ASP A 137 -7.36 -6.57 1.49
CA ASP A 137 -5.95 -6.96 1.43
C ASP A 137 -5.59 -7.41 0.01
N VAL A 138 -4.78 -6.61 -0.68
CA VAL A 138 -4.37 -6.90 -2.07
C VAL A 138 -3.59 -8.21 -2.17
N ARG A 139 -2.93 -8.67 -1.10
CA ARG A 139 -2.16 -9.93 -1.08
C ARG A 139 -3.03 -11.16 -1.33
N LYS A 140 -4.36 -11.05 -1.17
CA LYS A 140 -5.32 -12.13 -1.48
C LYS A 140 -5.45 -12.39 -2.99
N VAL A 141 -5.15 -11.39 -3.82
CA VAL A 141 -5.29 -11.48 -5.29
C VAL A 141 -3.98 -11.25 -6.03
N MET A 142 -3.10 -10.40 -5.49
CA MET A 142 -1.79 -10.09 -6.08
C MET A 142 -0.79 -11.19 -5.76
N ARG A 143 -0.89 -12.29 -6.52
CA ARG A 143 0.09 -13.37 -6.49
C ARG A 143 1.30 -13.01 -7.34
N THR A 144 2.47 -13.16 -6.78
CA THR A 144 3.74 -12.92 -7.46
C THR A 144 4.56 -14.18 -7.52
N SER A 145 5.27 -14.39 -8.63
CA SER A 145 6.26 -15.46 -8.73
C SER A 145 7.35 -15.32 -7.65
N ASP A 146 7.94 -16.44 -7.24
CA ASP A 146 9.00 -16.58 -6.23
C ASP A 146 10.36 -16.00 -6.67
N ARG A 147 10.41 -15.28 -7.80
CA ARG A 147 11.63 -14.65 -8.33
C ARG A 147 11.97 -13.38 -7.55
N PHE A 148 12.63 -13.53 -6.40
CA PHE A 148 13.19 -12.42 -5.62
C PHE A 148 13.99 -11.46 -6.53
N GLY A 149 13.66 -10.16 -6.49
CA GLY A 149 14.29 -9.14 -7.35
C GLY A 149 13.58 -8.87 -8.69
N ARG A 150 12.65 -9.73 -9.12
CA ARG A 150 11.92 -9.63 -10.40
C ARG A 150 10.51 -10.23 -10.31
N ALA A 151 9.87 -10.20 -9.14
CA ALA A 151 8.58 -10.84 -8.97
C ALA A 151 7.57 -10.20 -9.94
N GLU A 152 7.16 -10.97 -10.94
CA GLU A 152 6.14 -10.56 -11.90
C GLU A 152 4.80 -11.12 -11.41
N PRO A 153 3.73 -10.31 -11.45
CA PRO A 153 2.39 -10.77 -11.12
C PRO A 153 2.01 -11.96 -12.00
N ASP A 154 1.50 -13.00 -11.38
CA ASP A 154 0.84 -14.08 -12.10
C ASP A 154 -0.51 -13.54 -12.60
N VAL A 155 -0.56 -13.23 -13.90
CA VAL A 155 -1.71 -12.53 -14.51
C VAL A 155 -2.96 -13.40 -14.51
N GLU A 156 -2.79 -14.72 -14.69
CA GLU A 156 -3.90 -15.66 -14.71
C GLU A 156 -4.49 -15.83 -13.31
N ALA A 157 -3.63 -16.10 -12.32
CA ALA A 157 -4.06 -16.19 -10.92
C ALA A 157 -4.67 -14.86 -10.44
N LEU A 158 -4.09 -13.72 -10.82
CA LEU A 158 -4.63 -12.41 -10.46
C LEU A 158 -6.01 -12.17 -11.06
N ALA A 159 -6.23 -12.53 -12.34
CA ALA A 159 -7.54 -12.37 -12.98
C ALA A 159 -8.59 -13.26 -12.31
N GLU A 160 -8.26 -14.53 -12.04
CA GLU A 160 -9.13 -15.47 -11.36
C GLU A 160 -9.50 -14.98 -9.95
N LEU A 161 -8.50 -14.67 -9.12
CA LEU A 161 -8.71 -14.27 -7.73
C LEU A 161 -9.40 -12.90 -7.64
N THR A 162 -9.16 -12.00 -8.59
CA THR A 162 -9.88 -10.72 -8.69
C THR A 162 -11.36 -10.95 -8.93
N ASN A 163 -11.72 -11.83 -9.87
CA ASN A 163 -13.12 -12.14 -10.16
C ASN A 163 -13.81 -12.84 -8.98
N GLN A 164 -13.11 -13.72 -8.27
CA GLN A 164 -13.66 -14.46 -7.14
C GLN A 164 -13.78 -13.61 -5.87
N GLN A 165 -12.81 -12.72 -5.61
CA GLN A 165 -12.71 -12.05 -4.30
C GLN A 165 -12.87 -10.53 -4.37
N LEU A 166 -12.37 -9.85 -5.39
CA LEU A 166 -12.42 -8.39 -5.44
C LEU A 166 -13.69 -7.89 -6.16
N ALA A 167 -14.06 -8.49 -7.29
CA ALA A 167 -15.20 -8.07 -8.09
C ALA A 167 -16.54 -8.06 -7.32
N PRO A 168 -16.86 -9.05 -6.46
CA PRO A 168 -18.09 -9.00 -5.65
C PRO A 168 -18.11 -7.78 -4.71
N ARG A 169 -16.98 -7.42 -4.12
CA ARG A 169 -16.85 -6.28 -3.19
C ARG A 169 -16.99 -4.94 -3.91
N LEU A 170 -16.52 -4.86 -5.16
CA LEU A 170 -16.67 -3.66 -6.00
C LEU A 170 -18.13 -3.38 -6.40
N ALA A 171 -18.99 -4.40 -6.37
CA ALA A 171 -20.43 -4.24 -6.59
C ALA A 171 -21.13 -3.61 -5.37
N ASP A 172 -20.62 -3.88 -4.16
CA ASP A 172 -21.23 -3.44 -2.90
C ASP A 172 -20.79 -2.04 -2.46
N GLY A 173 -19.71 -1.47 -3.00
CA GLY A 173 -19.24 -0.14 -2.62
C GLY A 173 -17.83 0.21 -3.11
N ILE A 174 -17.22 1.18 -2.44
CA ILE A 174 -15.82 1.55 -2.71
C ILE A 174 -14.90 0.59 -1.97
N VAL A 175 -13.96 -0.02 -2.68
CA VAL A 175 -12.90 -0.85 -2.10
C VAL A 175 -11.61 -0.06 -2.01
N ILE A 176 -10.99 -0.07 -0.83
CA ILE A 176 -9.67 0.54 -0.58
C ILE A 176 -8.65 -0.57 -0.36
N THR A 177 -7.52 -0.49 -1.07
CA THR A 177 -6.49 -1.54 -1.05
C THR A 177 -5.08 -0.99 -1.22
N GLN A 178 -4.09 -1.83 -0.99
CA GLN A 178 -2.66 -1.49 -1.00
C GLN A 178 -2.10 -1.54 -2.43
N GLY A 179 -0.98 -0.84 -2.68
CA GLY A 179 -0.50 -0.53 -4.04
C GLY A 179 0.81 -1.18 -4.46
N PHE A 180 1.68 -1.56 -3.53
CA PHE A 180 3.02 -2.09 -3.82
C PHE A 180 3.32 -3.42 -3.11
N ILE A 181 2.32 -4.05 -2.49
CA ILE A 181 2.48 -5.36 -1.84
C ILE A 181 1.76 -6.47 -2.62
N GLY A 182 2.26 -7.69 -2.48
CA GLY A 182 1.69 -8.92 -3.01
C GLY A 182 2.10 -10.11 -2.13
N SER A 183 1.77 -11.32 -2.54
CA SER A 183 2.23 -12.53 -1.86
C SER A 183 2.65 -13.62 -2.83
N GLU A 184 3.64 -14.40 -2.44
CA GLU A 184 4.03 -15.60 -3.20
C GLU A 184 3.22 -16.84 -2.78
N ALA A 185 3.43 -17.96 -3.48
CA ALA A 185 2.64 -19.19 -3.33
C ALA A 185 2.63 -19.77 -1.90
N LYS A 186 3.69 -19.58 -1.09
CA LYS A 186 3.71 -20.03 0.32
C LYS A 186 3.18 -18.97 1.29
N GLY A 187 2.55 -17.91 0.78
CA GLY A 187 1.91 -16.86 1.58
C GLY A 187 2.84 -15.77 2.10
N ARG A 188 4.15 -15.82 1.78
CA ARG A 188 5.09 -14.76 2.19
C ARG A 188 4.79 -13.45 1.46
N THR A 189 4.80 -12.34 2.19
CA THR A 189 4.61 -11.01 1.61
C THR A 189 5.79 -10.66 0.70
N HIS A 190 5.46 -10.06 -0.43
CA HIS A 190 6.43 -9.44 -1.32
C HIS A 190 6.10 -7.96 -1.45
N HIS A 191 7.03 -7.08 -1.10
CA HIS A 191 6.91 -5.65 -1.41
C HIS A 191 7.63 -5.42 -2.72
N ALA A 192 6.85 -5.32 -3.80
CA ALA A 192 7.41 -4.96 -5.09
C ALA A 192 8.10 -3.59 -4.93
N TRP A 193 9.28 -3.40 -5.53
CA TRP A 193 9.99 -2.11 -5.65
C TRP A 193 10.91 -1.67 -4.50
N SER A 194 11.76 -2.56 -3.98
CA SER A 194 13.03 -2.11 -3.38
C SER A 194 13.82 -1.26 -4.39
N ARG A 195 14.52 -0.21 -3.94
CA ARG A 195 15.22 0.77 -4.81
C ARG A 195 16.15 0.11 -5.85
N ARG A 196 16.73 -1.07 -5.53
CA ARG A 196 17.58 -1.86 -6.45
C ARG A 196 16.84 -2.30 -7.72
N GLN A 197 15.55 -2.65 -7.63
CA GLN A 197 14.79 -3.12 -8.80
C GLN A 197 14.39 -1.98 -9.75
N ARG A 198 14.17 -0.76 -9.23
CA ARG A 198 13.90 0.44 -10.05
C ARG A 198 15.10 0.83 -10.93
N LEU A 199 16.31 0.75 -10.38
CA LEU A 199 17.54 1.04 -11.11
C LEU A 199 17.84 -0.03 -12.17
N HIS A 200 17.71 -1.32 -11.81
CA HIS A 200 17.90 -2.41 -12.78
C HIS A 200 16.88 -2.38 -13.94
N ARG A 201 15.60 -2.05 -13.70
CA ARG A 201 14.60 -1.98 -14.78
C ARG A 201 14.78 -0.78 -15.70
N ARG A 202 15.18 0.40 -15.17
CA ARG A 202 15.58 1.55 -15.99
C ARG A 202 16.82 1.26 -16.84
N ALA A 203 17.82 0.59 -16.27
CA ALA A 203 19.01 0.17 -17.00
C ALA A 203 18.72 -0.92 -18.06
N ALA A 204 17.69 -1.74 -17.85
CA ALA A 204 17.31 -2.84 -18.76
C ALA A 204 16.27 -2.46 -19.83
N GLY A 205 15.87 -1.19 -19.95
CA GLY A 205 14.91 -0.74 -20.97
C GLY A 205 13.51 -1.36 -20.88
N ARG A 206 13.17 -1.98 -19.75
CA ARG A 206 11.85 -2.60 -19.54
C ARG A 206 10.85 -1.52 -19.11
N GLY A 207 9.64 -1.54 -19.68
CA GLY A 207 8.58 -0.53 -19.56
C GLY A 207 8.15 -0.15 -18.12
N PRO A 208 7.12 0.72 -17.97
CA PRO A 208 6.79 1.34 -16.69
C PRO A 208 6.55 0.29 -15.58
N ALA A 209 6.92 0.66 -14.35
CA ALA A 209 6.83 -0.20 -13.18
C ALA A 209 5.44 -0.84 -13.05
N CYS A 210 5.40 -2.16 -12.79
CA CYS A 210 4.16 -2.92 -12.56
C CYS A 210 3.43 -2.33 -11.34
N ASN A 211 2.38 -1.56 -11.58
CA ASN A 211 1.57 -0.95 -10.53
C ASN A 211 0.27 -1.76 -10.42
N ALA A 212 -0.21 -2.04 -9.20
CA ALA A 212 -1.49 -2.72 -8.98
C ALA A 212 -2.62 -2.11 -9.83
N ARG A 213 -2.61 -0.78 -10.03
CA ARG A 213 -3.54 -0.09 -10.94
C ARG A 213 -3.57 -0.67 -12.37
N GLY A 214 -2.42 -1.00 -12.96
CA GLY A 214 -2.35 -1.48 -14.35
C GLY A 214 -3.02 -2.85 -14.55
N TYR A 215 -2.92 -3.71 -13.54
CA TYR A 215 -3.55 -5.03 -13.56
C TYR A 215 -5.00 -5.00 -13.07
N LEU A 216 -5.30 -4.21 -12.04
CA LEU A 216 -6.64 -4.07 -11.48
C LEU A 216 -7.58 -3.24 -12.37
N ASP A 217 -7.06 -2.46 -13.32
CA ASP A 217 -7.85 -1.77 -14.36
C ASP A 217 -8.09 -2.66 -15.60
N GLY A 218 -7.65 -3.94 -15.58
CA GLY A 218 -7.87 -4.89 -16.68
C GLY A 218 -7.19 -4.53 -18.01
N ARG A 219 -6.25 -3.57 -18.02
CA ARG A 219 -5.51 -3.15 -19.23
C ARG A 219 -4.18 -3.89 -19.36
N SER A 220 -4.23 -5.20 -19.45
CA SER A 220 -3.14 -5.99 -20.03
C SER A 220 -3.38 -6.13 -21.53
N GLY A 221 -2.63 -5.41 -22.38
CA GLY A 221 -2.41 -5.90 -23.76
C GLY A 221 -2.40 -4.92 -24.94
N HIS A 222 -2.79 -3.64 -24.84
CA HIS A 222 -2.65 -2.72 -25.98
C HIS A 222 -2.16 -1.33 -25.58
N LEU A 223 -0.90 -1.05 -25.95
CA LEU A 223 -0.35 0.28 -26.10
C LEU A 223 -1.14 1.02 -27.19
N HIS A 224 -2.15 1.78 -26.80
CA HIS A 224 -2.54 2.96 -27.56
C HIS A 224 -2.17 4.21 -26.76
N HIS A 225 -1.17 4.93 -27.29
CA HIS A 225 -0.88 6.31 -26.92
C HIS A 225 -2.16 7.13 -26.91
N ARG A 226 -2.59 7.59 -25.73
CA ARG A 226 -3.35 8.84 -25.61
C ARG A 226 -2.55 9.80 -24.74
N PRO A 227 -2.30 11.04 -25.20
CA PRO A 227 -1.48 11.98 -24.46
C PRO A 227 -2.21 12.43 -23.19
N ALA A 228 -1.43 12.59 -22.11
CA ALA A 228 -1.89 13.19 -20.88
C ALA A 228 -2.42 14.60 -21.16
N ARG A 229 -3.70 14.86 -20.86
CA ARG A 229 -4.20 16.23 -20.78
C ARG A 229 -3.56 16.89 -19.57
N ARG A 230 -2.69 17.86 -19.83
CA ARG A 230 -2.26 18.87 -18.86
C ARG A 230 -3.50 19.64 -18.43
N PHE A 231 -3.82 19.63 -17.14
CA PHE A 231 -4.62 20.70 -16.55
C PHE A 231 -3.63 21.70 -15.96
N CYS A 232 -3.36 22.76 -16.74
CA CYS A 232 -3.03 24.07 -16.20
C CYS A 232 -4.34 24.85 -16.18
N GLY A 233 -4.68 25.39 -15.02
CA GLY A 233 -5.77 26.32 -14.74
C GLY A 233 -5.52 26.87 -13.37
#